data_AF-W1QCL0-F1
#
_entry.id   AF-W1QCL0-F1
#
_cell.length_a   1.000
_cell.length_b   1.000
_cell.length_c   1.000
_cell.angle_alpha   90.00
_cell.angle_beta   90.00
_cell.angle_gamma   90.00
#
_symmetry.space_group_name_H-M   'P 1'
#
loop_
_entity.id
_entity.type
_entity.pdbx_description
1 polymer ?
#
loop_
_entity_poly.entity_id
_entity_poly.type
_entity_poly.pdbx_seq_one_letter_code
_entity_poly.pdbx_strand_id
1 'polypeptide(L)'
;MFGYKLFGKDGRDLYKTPREFHVRARQDVQRHLQNLQEKTSAKTPDIVQPATEQEPSLTYGSSPLRRAITVSSQDSSDDASTESEPVHLRRTTTVQTADSSLFSHLTQIYTNTTVPTQVSEPAAVPEGCISLTDVLPHDFRDYYSPDLQTLRFPNGRPTFTKRGLRDWELNDLRSLLIVDALRPEWHGKVPQVVSPYPTIPLRIQVLPLDATDAEYVQLLASSDIYKESRFDEDFRHKTANYIVQQARQRHASQFQSSVFLKYEWRNIVENYLLNLAIENQCRYEFKVKISGLKKLKHEGTQREEVLYKKALKNRIELTDEVKFQVWQEVQRSVYRSLGSV
;
A
#
# COMPACT_ATOMS: atom_id res chain seq x y z
N MET A 1 4.42 -16.39 -9.72
CA MET A 1 5.83 -16.81 -9.92
C MET A 1 6.33 -16.09 -11.16
N PHE A 2 6.95 -14.92 -11.00
CA PHE A 2 7.49 -14.16 -12.13
C PHE A 2 8.93 -14.61 -12.36
N GLY A 3 9.21 -15.11 -13.57
CA GLY A 3 10.54 -15.55 -13.97
C GLY A 3 11.50 -14.36 -14.11
N TYR A 4 12.72 -14.54 -13.64
CA TYR A 4 13.82 -13.62 -13.87
C TYR A 4 14.37 -13.80 -15.29
N LYS A 5 14.59 -12.69 -16.01
CA LYS A 5 15.29 -12.66 -17.30
C LYS A 5 16.78 -12.94 -17.07
N LEU A 6 17.28 -14.03 -17.64
CA LEU A 6 18.72 -14.24 -17.86
C LEU A 6 19.02 -13.84 -19.31
N PHE A 7 19.86 -12.82 -19.49
CA PHE A 7 20.31 -12.39 -20.81
C PHE A 7 21.26 -13.44 -21.40
N GLY A 8 20.82 -14.14 -22.44
CA GLY A 8 21.69 -14.91 -23.34
C GLY A 8 22.25 -13.99 -24.42
N LYS A 9 23.53 -14.13 -24.76
CA LYS A 9 24.26 -13.25 -25.69
C LYS A 9 23.78 -13.27 -27.15
N ASP A 10 22.82 -14.10 -27.53
CA ASP A 10 22.51 -14.37 -28.95
C ASP A 10 21.07 -14.04 -29.39
N GLY A 11 20.35 -13.19 -28.65
CA GLY A 11 19.15 -12.50 -29.17
C GLY A 11 17.98 -13.37 -29.64
N ARG A 12 17.91 -14.65 -29.23
CA ARG A 12 16.76 -15.52 -29.50
C ARG A 12 16.23 -16.13 -28.20
N ASP A 13 15.13 -15.57 -27.73
CA ASP A 13 14.37 -16.07 -26.58
C ASP A 13 13.65 -17.37 -26.95
N LEU A 14 14.28 -18.53 -26.68
CA LEU A 14 13.57 -19.82 -26.65
C LEU A 14 13.01 -20.06 -25.25
N TYR A 15 11.77 -19.65 -25.02
CA TYR A 15 10.99 -20.10 -23.86
C TYR A 15 10.58 -21.57 -24.05
N LYS A 16 11.42 -22.51 -23.64
CA LYS A 16 10.97 -23.89 -23.39
C LYS A 16 10.57 -24.02 -21.93
N THR A 17 9.27 -23.90 -21.67
CA THR A 17 8.69 -24.23 -20.37
C THR A 17 9.03 -25.68 -20.01
N PRO A 18 9.61 -25.94 -18.82
CA PRO A 18 9.97 -27.31 -18.43
C PRO A 18 8.75 -28.23 -18.44
N ARG A 19 8.94 -29.48 -18.89
CA ARG A 19 7.86 -30.47 -19.12
C ARG A 19 6.98 -30.70 -17.89
N GLU A 20 7.57 -30.56 -16.71
CA GLU A 20 6.91 -30.69 -15.41
C GLU A 20 5.78 -29.67 -15.21
N PHE A 21 5.93 -28.44 -15.71
CA PHE A 21 4.88 -27.42 -15.61
C PHE A 21 3.69 -27.71 -16.53
N HIS A 22 3.92 -28.34 -17.69
CA HIS A 22 2.83 -28.78 -18.56
C HIS A 22 2.02 -29.92 -17.94
N VAL A 23 2.68 -30.84 -17.25
CA VAL A 23 2.02 -31.94 -16.54
C VAL A 23 1.21 -31.39 -15.36
N ARG A 24 1.79 -30.48 -14.57
CA ARG A 24 1.13 -29.89 -13.41
C ARG A 24 -0.07 -29.00 -13.79
N ALA A 25 0.05 -28.20 -14.84
CA ALA A 25 -1.06 -27.40 -15.36
C ALA A 25 -2.23 -28.28 -15.85
N ARG A 26 -1.94 -29.41 -16.50
CA ARG A 26 -2.99 -30.37 -16.91
C ARG A 26 -3.69 -31.01 -15.72
N GLN A 27 -2.94 -31.39 -14.69
CA GLN A 27 -3.50 -31.97 -13.46
C GLN A 27 -4.39 -30.97 -12.71
N ASP A 28 -3.99 -29.69 -12.63
CA ASP A 28 -4.77 -28.66 -11.96
C ASP A 28 -6.06 -28.32 -12.72
N VAL A 29 -6.03 -28.26 -14.06
CA VAL A 29 -7.23 -28.09 -14.89
C VAL A 29 -8.19 -29.27 -14.72
N GLN A 30 -7.68 -30.49 -14.68
CA GLN A 30 -8.50 -31.69 -14.51
C GLN A 30 -9.16 -31.74 -13.12
N ARG A 31 -8.45 -31.34 -12.06
CA ARG A 31 -8.99 -31.23 -10.70
C ARG A 31 -10.08 -30.15 -10.61
N HIS A 32 -9.90 -29.03 -11.32
CA HIS A 32 -10.88 -27.96 -11.35
C HIS A 32 -12.18 -28.37 -12.04
N LEU A 33 -12.09 -29.13 -13.15
CA LEU A 33 -13.26 -29.65 -13.86
C LEU A 33 -14.03 -30.69 -13.05
N GLN A 34 -13.35 -31.57 -12.31
CA GLN A 34 -14.01 -32.53 -11.42
C GLN A 34 -14.80 -31.83 -10.30
N ASN A 35 -14.21 -30.82 -9.67
CA ASN A 35 -14.87 -30.03 -8.63
C ASN A 35 -16.09 -29.23 -9.15
N LEU A 36 -16.10 -28.87 -10.43
CA LEU A 36 -17.26 -28.22 -11.06
C LEU A 36 -18.38 -29.23 -11.32
N GLN A 37 -18.05 -30.44 -11.77
CA GLN A 37 -19.02 -31.51 -12.01
C GLN A 37 -19.70 -31.98 -10.72
N GLU A 38 -18.94 -32.11 -9.62
CA GLU A 38 -19.48 -32.47 -8.30
C GLU A 38 -20.44 -31.41 -7.75
N LYS A 39 -20.19 -30.12 -8.05
CA LYS A 39 -21.08 -29.02 -7.64
C LYS A 39 -22.36 -28.93 -8.48
N THR A 40 -22.36 -29.41 -9.72
CA THR A 40 -23.54 -29.40 -10.59
C THR A 40 -24.47 -30.61 -10.38
N SER A 41 -23.97 -31.72 -9.81
CA SER A 41 -24.79 -32.92 -9.60
C SER A 41 -25.58 -32.94 -8.28
N ALA A 42 -25.47 -31.90 -7.45
CA ALA A 42 -26.14 -31.81 -6.15
C ALA A 42 -27.10 -30.61 -6.06
N LYS A 43 -28.23 -30.65 -6.78
CA LYS A 43 -29.51 -29.93 -6.53
C LYS A 43 -30.50 -30.32 -7.65
N THR A 44 -31.69 -30.90 -7.39
CA THR A 44 -32.97 -30.30 -6.92
C THR A 44 -34.06 -31.43 -6.86
N PRO A 45 -35.33 -31.25 -6.37
CA PRO A 45 -35.97 -30.29 -5.43
C PRO A 45 -36.69 -31.00 -4.23
N ASP A 46 -37.06 -30.33 -3.13
CA ASP A 46 -38.44 -29.84 -2.90
C ASP A 46 -38.59 -28.80 -1.75
N ILE A 47 -39.33 -27.72 -2.05
CA ILE A 47 -40.46 -27.08 -1.31
C ILE A 47 -40.26 -26.39 0.08
N VAL A 48 -40.26 -25.03 0.02
CA VAL A 48 -41.03 -23.99 0.80
C VAL A 48 -40.52 -23.38 2.15
N GLN A 49 -40.42 -22.03 2.11
CA GLN A 49 -40.53 -20.96 3.17
C GLN A 49 -39.28 -20.50 3.98
N PRO A 50 -39.25 -19.23 4.46
CA PRO A 50 -39.17 -17.98 3.69
C PRO A 50 -37.89 -17.18 4.01
N ALA A 51 -37.64 -16.14 3.21
CA ALA A 51 -36.41 -15.36 3.16
C ALA A 51 -36.10 -14.57 4.44
N THR A 52 -34.91 -14.77 4.99
CA THR A 52 -34.18 -13.78 5.78
C THR A 52 -33.14 -13.14 4.87
N GLU A 53 -33.38 -11.88 4.48
CA GLU A 53 -32.42 -11.05 3.78
C GLU A 53 -31.17 -10.88 4.64
N GLN A 54 -30.11 -11.63 4.34
CA GLN A 54 -28.75 -11.30 4.75
C GLN A 54 -28.12 -10.47 3.63
N GLU A 55 -28.27 -9.16 3.75
CA GLU A 55 -27.43 -8.16 3.09
C GLU A 55 -25.95 -8.58 3.19
N PRO A 56 -25.20 -8.70 2.08
CA PRO A 56 -23.79 -9.03 2.14
C PRO A 56 -23.02 -7.86 2.78
N SER A 57 -22.50 -8.07 3.99
CA SER A 57 -21.69 -7.09 4.72
C SER A 57 -20.53 -6.58 3.87
N LEU A 58 -20.62 -5.31 3.46
CA LEU A 58 -19.61 -4.58 2.69
C LEU A 58 -18.31 -4.50 3.49
N THR A 59 -17.30 -5.30 3.13
CA THR A 59 -15.95 -5.16 3.70
C THR A 59 -15.16 -4.11 2.92
N TYR A 60 -15.49 -2.84 3.15
CA TYR A 60 -14.69 -1.71 2.69
C TYR A 60 -13.34 -1.72 3.42
N GLY A 61 -12.23 -1.74 2.67
CA GLY A 61 -10.87 -1.79 3.24
C GLY A 61 -10.11 -3.11 3.05
N SER A 62 -10.63 -4.06 2.27
CA SER A 62 -9.81 -5.17 1.78
C SER A 62 -8.80 -4.65 0.75
N SER A 63 -7.64 -4.23 1.24
CA SER A 63 -6.46 -4.00 0.40
C SER A 63 -6.31 -5.20 -0.57
N PRO A 64 -6.00 -4.97 -1.87
CA PRO A 64 -5.72 -6.04 -2.84
C PRO A 64 -4.67 -7.06 -2.36
N LEU A 65 -3.89 -6.67 -1.34
CA LEU A 65 -2.89 -7.47 -0.64
C LEU A 65 -3.42 -8.72 0.08
N ARG A 66 -4.73 -8.87 0.32
CA ARG A 66 -5.28 -10.08 0.99
C ARG A 66 -5.30 -11.34 0.11
N ARG A 67 -5.17 -11.25 -1.22
CA ARG A 67 -5.36 -12.42 -2.12
C ARG A 67 -4.08 -13.01 -2.72
N ALA A 68 -2.90 -12.46 -2.43
CA ALA A 68 -1.66 -12.94 -3.04
C ALA A 68 -0.98 -14.10 -2.29
N ILE A 69 -1.42 -14.47 -1.08
CA ILE A 69 -0.82 -15.57 -0.31
C ILE A 69 -1.91 -16.34 0.47
N THR A 70 -2.71 -17.13 -0.23
CA THR A 70 -3.32 -18.33 0.38
C THR A 70 -2.71 -19.55 -0.33
N VAL A 71 -1.54 -19.97 0.14
CA VAL A 71 -1.12 -21.35 -0.02
C VAL A 71 -1.81 -22.12 1.08
N SER A 72 -2.78 -22.93 0.68
CA SER A 72 -3.48 -23.88 1.51
C SER A 72 -2.48 -24.85 2.15
N SER A 73 -2.23 -24.68 3.44
CA SER A 73 -1.72 -25.73 4.31
C SER A 73 -2.86 -26.12 5.23
N GLN A 74 -3.60 -27.15 4.83
CA GLN A 74 -4.37 -27.97 5.74
C GLN A 74 -3.35 -28.69 6.63
N ASP A 75 -3.44 -28.49 7.93
CA ASP A 75 -3.20 -29.60 8.85
C ASP A 75 -4.07 -29.45 10.10
N SER A 76 -4.44 -30.62 10.61
CA SER A 76 -5.56 -30.92 11.49
C SER A 76 -5.06 -31.12 12.93
N SER A 77 -5.82 -30.63 13.91
CA SER A 77 -6.32 -31.36 15.11
C SER A 77 -6.59 -30.44 16.32
N ASP A 78 -7.87 -30.48 16.74
CA ASP A 78 -8.41 -30.83 18.07
C ASP A 78 -8.03 -30.06 19.36
N ASP A 79 -9.06 -29.32 19.81
CA ASP A 79 -9.79 -29.50 21.10
C ASP A 79 -9.43 -28.66 22.35
N ALA A 80 -10.51 -28.40 23.10
CA ALA A 80 -10.67 -27.87 24.47
C ALA A 80 -10.95 -26.37 24.67
N SER A 81 -12.25 -26.11 24.86
CA SER A 81 -12.93 -24.92 25.36
C SER A 81 -12.50 -24.49 26.77
N THR A 82 -12.43 -23.17 27.04
CA THR A 82 -12.92 -22.59 28.32
C THR A 82 -13.20 -21.10 28.19
N GLU A 83 -14.36 -20.67 28.67
CA GLU A 83 -14.81 -19.28 28.80
C GLU A 83 -14.06 -18.54 29.93
N SER A 84 -13.70 -17.27 29.71
CA SER A 84 -13.69 -16.23 30.76
C SER A 84 -13.52 -14.81 30.19
N GLU A 85 -14.54 -13.98 30.43
CA GLU A 85 -14.58 -12.53 30.71
C GLU A 85 -13.34 -11.64 30.42
N PRO A 86 -13.48 -10.50 29.70
CA PRO A 86 -12.39 -9.55 29.53
C PRO A 86 -12.35 -8.49 30.65
N VAL A 87 -11.33 -8.57 31.52
CA VAL A 87 -10.98 -7.49 32.45
C VAL A 87 -10.34 -6.33 31.69
N HIS A 88 -10.99 -5.17 31.77
CA HIS A 88 -10.47 -3.87 31.39
C HIS A 88 -9.13 -3.56 32.06
N LEU A 89 -8.05 -3.39 31.28
CA LEU A 89 -6.95 -2.50 31.65
C LEU A 89 -6.45 -1.72 30.43
N ARG A 90 -7.04 -0.54 30.22
CA ARG A 90 -6.54 0.51 29.32
C ARG A 90 -5.17 0.96 29.82
N ARG A 91 -4.10 0.51 29.18
CA ARG A 91 -2.79 1.17 29.25
C ARG A 91 -2.63 2.03 28.00
N THR A 92 -2.99 3.30 28.12
CA THR A 92 -2.66 4.32 27.12
C THR A 92 -1.15 4.55 27.16
N THR A 93 -0.42 3.94 26.24
CA THR A 93 0.95 4.34 25.93
C THR A 93 0.90 5.64 25.12
N THR A 94 1.00 6.76 25.83
CA THR A 94 1.39 8.05 25.26
C THR A 94 2.81 7.93 24.72
N VAL A 95 2.95 7.70 23.41
CA VAL A 95 4.22 7.86 22.72
C VAL A 95 4.49 9.35 22.60
N GLN A 96 5.22 9.91 23.57
CA GLN A 96 5.86 11.21 23.43
C GLN A 96 7.11 11.02 22.57
N THR A 97 7.02 11.36 21.29
CA THR A 97 8.20 11.67 20.48
C THR A 97 8.43 13.17 20.58
N ALA A 98 9.25 13.57 21.56
CA ALA A 98 9.99 14.81 21.49
C ALA A 98 11.16 14.64 20.48
N ASP A 99 11.42 15.71 19.73
CA ASP A 99 12.65 16.02 18.98
C ASP A 99 12.85 15.50 17.55
N SER A 100 12.42 16.29 16.54
CA SER A 100 13.33 17.07 15.65
C SER A 100 12.61 17.74 14.44
N SER A 101 12.28 19.02 14.61
CA SER A 101 12.57 20.19 13.76
C SER A 101 12.21 20.33 12.26
N LEU A 102 11.56 19.39 11.56
CA LEU A 102 11.02 19.70 10.20
C LEU A 102 9.55 19.30 9.99
N PHE A 103 9.00 18.46 10.86
CA PHE A 103 7.69 17.81 10.64
C PHE A 103 6.65 18.12 11.72
N SER A 104 6.97 18.96 12.71
CA SER A 104 6.01 19.37 13.75
C SER A 104 4.75 20.00 13.15
N HIS A 105 4.90 20.78 12.08
CA HIS A 105 3.78 21.39 11.35
C HIS A 105 2.92 20.39 10.54
N LEU A 106 3.43 19.20 10.18
CA LEU A 106 2.64 18.21 9.41
C LEU A 106 1.69 17.40 10.29
N THR A 107 1.87 17.45 11.61
CA THR A 107 0.92 16.87 12.59
C THR A 107 -0.47 17.52 12.49
N GLN A 108 -0.54 18.72 11.90
CA GLN A 108 -1.78 19.49 11.69
C GLN A 108 -2.73 18.85 10.67
N ILE A 109 -2.23 18.01 9.75
CA ILE A 109 -3.08 17.27 8.79
C ILE A 109 -3.96 16.24 9.53
N TYR A 110 -3.54 15.80 10.72
CA TYR A 110 -4.20 14.73 11.48
C TYR A 110 -4.90 15.23 12.74
N THR A 111 -4.62 16.46 13.16
CA THR A 111 -5.20 17.04 14.38
C THR A 111 -5.58 18.47 14.07
N ASN A 112 -6.86 18.82 14.20
CA ASN A 112 -7.38 20.20 14.09
C ASN A 112 -6.85 21.08 15.24
N THR A 113 -5.53 21.19 15.37
CA THR A 113 -4.86 22.03 16.36
C THR A 113 -4.45 23.30 15.65
N THR A 114 -5.22 24.36 15.90
CA THR A 114 -4.91 25.74 15.55
C THR A 114 -3.49 26.08 15.98
N VAL A 115 -2.71 26.61 15.04
CA VAL A 115 -1.38 27.18 15.33
C VAL A 115 -1.57 28.34 16.31
N PRO A 116 -0.70 28.53 17.32
CA PRO A 116 -0.56 29.85 17.91
C PRO A 116 -0.05 30.77 16.80
N THR A 117 -0.91 31.64 16.30
CA THR A 117 -0.55 32.73 15.40
C THR A 117 0.50 33.58 16.11
N GLN A 118 1.78 33.37 15.79
CA GLN A 118 2.70 34.51 15.87
C GLN A 118 2.25 35.44 14.76
N VAL A 119 1.65 36.55 15.17
CA VAL A 119 1.19 37.64 14.32
C VAL A 119 2.42 38.24 13.65
N SER A 120 2.82 37.65 12.53
CA SER A 120 3.51 38.35 11.46
C SER A 120 2.46 38.56 10.38
N GLU A 121 2.29 39.80 9.95
CA GLU A 121 1.34 40.20 8.92
C GLU A 121 1.35 39.21 7.74
N PRO A 122 0.18 38.85 7.18
CA PRO A 122 0.16 38.01 5.99
C PRO A 122 0.83 38.78 4.86
N ALA A 123 2.08 38.45 4.56
CA ALA A 123 2.71 38.84 3.32
C ALA A 123 1.75 38.45 2.20
N ALA A 124 1.31 39.43 1.40
CA ALA A 124 0.36 39.19 0.33
C ALA A 124 0.87 38.04 -0.54
N VAL A 125 0.08 36.96 -0.62
CA VAL A 125 0.43 35.82 -1.46
C VAL A 125 0.48 36.33 -2.90
N PRO A 126 1.59 36.12 -3.64
CA PRO A 126 1.71 36.59 -5.01
C PRO A 126 0.56 36.09 -5.89
N GLU A 127 0.17 36.86 -6.90
CA GLU A 127 -0.85 36.46 -7.86
C GLU A 127 -0.44 35.13 -8.55
N GLY A 128 -1.34 34.15 -8.59
CA GLY A 128 -1.06 32.80 -9.11
C GLY A 128 -0.39 31.84 -8.12
N CYS A 129 -0.16 32.27 -6.88
CA CYS A 129 0.31 31.43 -5.79
C CYS A 129 -0.80 31.10 -4.79
N ILE A 130 -0.65 29.99 -4.08
CA ILE A 130 -1.56 29.56 -3.01
C ILE A 130 -0.75 28.97 -1.86
N SER A 131 -1.16 29.19 -0.61
CA SER A 131 -0.48 28.57 0.53
C SER A 131 -0.74 27.07 0.56
N LEU A 132 0.22 26.28 1.06
CA LEU A 132 0.02 24.83 1.22
C LEU A 132 -1.24 24.50 2.02
N THR A 133 -1.52 25.25 3.09
CA THR A 133 -2.66 25.01 3.98
C THR A 133 -3.99 25.16 3.25
N ASP A 134 -4.11 26.16 2.36
CA ASP A 134 -5.36 26.43 1.62
C ASP A 134 -5.63 25.38 0.53
N VAL A 135 -4.57 24.73 0.04
CA VAL A 135 -4.68 23.65 -0.95
C VAL A 135 -5.13 22.34 -0.28
N LEU A 136 -4.74 22.09 0.96
CA LEU A 136 -5.03 20.80 1.59
C LEU A 136 -6.52 20.64 1.94
N PRO A 137 -7.08 19.42 1.86
CA PRO A 137 -8.44 19.16 2.31
C PRO A 137 -8.57 19.42 3.83
N HIS A 138 -9.63 20.14 4.23
CA HIS A 138 -9.97 20.35 5.64
C HIS A 138 -11.01 19.34 6.16
N ASP A 139 -11.79 18.75 5.26
CA ASP A 139 -12.73 17.67 5.54
C ASP A 139 -12.40 16.48 4.63
N PHE A 140 -12.46 15.29 5.20
CA PHE A 140 -12.12 14.03 4.55
C PHE A 140 -13.32 13.09 4.47
N ARG A 141 -14.53 13.53 4.83
CA ARG A 141 -15.72 12.66 4.85
C ARG A 141 -16.07 12.10 3.47
N ASP A 142 -15.82 12.85 2.40
CA ASP A 142 -16.05 12.44 1.00
C ASP A 142 -14.91 11.60 0.40
N TYR A 143 -13.77 11.51 1.09
CA TYR A 143 -12.59 10.75 0.67
C TYR A 143 -12.68 9.28 1.01
N TYR A 144 -13.61 8.89 1.89
CA TYR A 144 -13.81 7.53 2.34
C TYR A 144 -15.27 7.13 2.20
N SER A 145 -15.53 5.84 1.96
CA SER A 145 -16.91 5.35 1.87
C SER A 145 -17.68 5.70 3.14
N PRO A 146 -18.96 6.11 3.03
CA PRO A 146 -19.82 6.34 4.18
C PRO A 146 -19.97 5.08 5.05
N ASP A 147 -19.86 3.90 4.44
CA ASP A 147 -19.98 2.61 5.13
C ASP A 147 -18.70 2.20 5.88
N LEU A 148 -17.60 2.95 5.73
CA LEU A 148 -16.36 2.67 6.46
C LEU A 148 -16.53 3.01 7.95
N GLN A 149 -16.76 1.97 8.74
CA GLN A 149 -16.78 2.02 10.20
C GLN A 149 -15.35 1.95 10.75
N THR A 150 -14.82 3.08 11.18
CA THR A 150 -13.48 3.19 11.75
C THR A 150 -13.36 4.41 12.65
N LEU A 151 -12.34 4.42 13.50
CA LEU A 151 -11.99 5.61 14.28
C LEU A 151 -11.48 6.70 13.34
N ARG A 152 -11.96 7.92 13.53
CA ARG A 152 -11.63 9.09 12.69
C ARG A 152 -11.11 10.24 13.55
N PHE A 153 -10.22 11.03 12.97
CA PHE A 153 -9.82 12.33 13.50
C PHE A 153 -10.97 13.35 13.37
N PRO A 154 -10.90 14.50 14.05
CA PRO A 154 -11.94 15.53 13.99
C PRO A 154 -12.27 16.03 12.57
N ASN A 155 -11.30 15.99 11.66
CA ASN A 155 -11.46 16.33 10.24
C ASN A 155 -12.08 15.19 9.38
N GLY A 156 -12.53 14.10 9.99
CA GLY A 156 -13.17 12.98 9.30
C GLY A 156 -12.19 11.94 8.73
N ARG A 157 -10.87 12.19 8.80
CA ARG A 157 -9.85 11.29 8.27
C ARG A 157 -9.70 10.05 9.16
N PRO A 158 -9.72 8.81 8.62
CA PRO A 158 -9.49 7.59 9.39
C PRO A 158 -8.12 7.55 10.06
N THR A 159 -8.07 7.07 11.31
CA THR A 159 -6.83 7.04 12.10
C THR A 159 -5.78 6.09 11.53
N PHE A 160 -6.20 5.03 10.83
CA PHE A 160 -5.28 4.07 10.19
C PHE A 160 -4.49 4.66 9.01
N THR A 161 -4.86 5.84 8.53
CA THR A 161 -4.17 6.51 7.41
C THR A 161 -2.84 7.12 7.85
N LYS A 162 -2.65 7.33 9.15
CA LYS A 162 -1.35 7.67 9.74
C LYS A 162 -0.52 6.40 9.91
N ARG A 163 0.68 6.36 9.34
CA ARG A 163 1.54 5.17 9.37
C ARG A 163 2.97 5.52 9.75
N GLY A 164 3.60 4.65 10.53
CA GLY A 164 5.03 4.72 10.87
C GLY A 164 5.95 4.21 9.75
N LEU A 165 5.59 4.44 8.48
CA LEU A 165 6.41 4.04 7.33
C LEU A 165 7.43 5.12 7.01
N ARG A 166 8.59 4.71 6.51
CA ARG A 166 9.67 5.63 6.13
C ARG A 166 9.19 6.66 5.10
N ASP A 167 9.45 7.94 5.38
CA ASP A 167 9.10 9.09 4.55
C ASP A 167 7.59 9.22 4.26
N TRP A 168 6.73 8.61 5.12
CA TRP A 168 5.27 8.59 4.92
C TRP A 168 4.67 10.00 4.86
N GLU A 169 4.96 10.86 5.84
CA GLU A 169 4.26 12.14 5.99
C GLU A 169 4.45 13.09 4.80
N LEU A 170 5.66 13.16 4.23
CA LEU A 170 5.92 13.95 3.04
C LEU A 170 5.14 13.41 1.82
N ASN A 171 5.07 12.09 1.69
CA ASN A 171 4.44 11.47 0.53
C ASN A 171 2.93 11.39 0.66
N ASP A 172 2.42 11.33 1.89
CA ASP A 172 1.02 11.55 2.19
C ASP A 172 0.59 12.97 1.79
N LEU A 173 1.37 13.99 2.16
CA LEU A 173 1.15 15.37 1.71
C LEU A 173 1.10 15.46 0.18
N ARG A 174 2.07 14.86 -0.54
CA ARG A 174 2.06 14.83 -2.01
C ARG A 174 0.83 14.12 -2.59
N SER A 175 0.35 13.07 -1.93
CA SER A 175 -0.87 12.38 -2.33
C SER A 175 -2.12 13.26 -2.18
N LEU A 176 -2.14 14.19 -1.22
CA LEU A 176 -3.24 15.14 -1.01
C LEU A 176 -3.23 16.29 -2.02
N LEU A 177 -2.10 16.52 -2.70
CA LEU A 177 -1.98 17.49 -3.78
C LEU A 177 -2.39 16.92 -5.15
N ILE A 178 -2.72 15.63 -5.21
CA ILE A 178 -3.45 15.07 -6.35
C ILE A 178 -4.93 15.35 -6.08
N VAL A 179 -5.58 16.15 -6.91
CA VAL A 179 -6.97 16.61 -6.76
C VAL A 179 -7.84 16.11 -7.90
N ASP A 180 -9.12 15.91 -7.66
CA ASP A 180 -10.08 15.38 -8.64
C ASP A 180 -10.53 16.43 -9.68
N ALA A 181 -10.50 17.71 -9.33
CA ALA A 181 -10.86 18.80 -10.23
C ALA A 181 -10.07 20.08 -9.93
N LEU A 182 -9.97 20.96 -10.93
CA LEU A 182 -9.55 22.34 -10.70
C LEU A 182 -10.62 23.05 -9.86
N ARG A 183 -10.18 23.74 -8.80
CA ARG A 183 -11.11 24.52 -7.99
C ARG A 183 -11.52 25.80 -8.72
N PRO A 184 -12.79 26.25 -8.62
CA PRO A 184 -13.26 27.47 -9.28
C PRO A 184 -12.43 28.72 -8.96
N GLU A 185 -11.97 28.83 -7.71
CA GLU A 185 -11.12 29.91 -7.21
C GLU A 185 -9.72 29.95 -7.85
N TRP A 186 -9.32 28.92 -8.60
CA TRP A 186 -8.03 28.89 -9.29
C TRP A 186 -8.10 29.48 -10.70
N HIS A 187 -9.25 30.05 -11.10
CA HIS A 187 -9.43 30.78 -12.36
C HIS A 187 -8.96 29.99 -13.61
N GLY A 188 -9.17 28.67 -13.60
CA GLY A 188 -8.84 27.76 -14.70
C GLY A 188 -7.36 27.41 -14.85
N LYS A 189 -6.49 27.75 -13.89
CA LYS A 189 -5.06 27.41 -13.90
C LYS A 189 -4.61 26.81 -12.57
N VAL A 190 -3.73 25.81 -12.60
CA VAL A 190 -3.15 25.25 -11.37
C VAL A 190 -2.22 26.30 -10.73
N PRO A 191 -2.48 26.75 -9.49
CA PRO A 191 -1.62 27.71 -8.81
C PRO A 191 -0.31 27.07 -8.34
N GLN A 192 0.72 27.89 -8.15
CA GLN A 192 1.97 27.45 -7.54
C GLN A 192 1.81 27.37 -6.02
N VAL A 193 2.19 26.22 -5.44
CA VAL A 193 2.12 26.02 -3.99
C VAL A 193 3.29 26.73 -3.30
N VAL A 194 2.97 27.66 -2.41
CA VAL A 194 3.93 28.28 -1.49
C VAL A 194 4.06 27.35 -0.29
N SER A 195 5.18 26.64 -0.24
CA SER A 195 5.48 25.67 0.79
C SER A 195 6.32 26.30 1.90
N PRO A 196 6.06 25.98 3.18
CA PRO A 196 6.99 26.31 4.26
C PRO A 196 8.31 25.51 4.16
N TYR A 197 8.40 24.54 3.25
CA TYR A 197 9.59 23.73 2.98
C TYR A 197 10.28 24.22 1.71
N PRO A 198 11.28 25.13 1.80
CA PRO A 198 11.87 25.78 0.62
C PRO A 198 12.64 24.81 -0.29
N THR A 199 13.10 23.69 0.26
CA THR A 199 13.89 22.68 -0.47
C THR A 199 13.03 21.57 -1.07
N ILE A 200 11.73 21.53 -0.76
CA ILE A 200 10.84 20.45 -1.18
C ILE A 200 9.78 21.04 -2.13
N PRO A 201 9.91 20.79 -3.45
CA PRO A 201 8.89 21.22 -4.38
C PRO A 201 7.61 20.41 -4.14
N LEU A 202 6.50 21.14 -4.00
CA LEU A 202 5.15 20.59 -3.89
C LEU A 202 4.33 21.11 -5.07
N ARG A 203 3.73 20.20 -5.83
CA ARG A 203 2.93 20.52 -7.00
C ARG A 203 1.54 19.92 -6.90
N ILE A 204 0.55 20.69 -7.32
CA ILE A 204 -0.81 20.21 -7.53
C ILE A 204 -0.86 19.44 -8.85
N GLN A 205 -1.53 18.30 -8.85
CA GLN A 205 -1.79 17.50 -10.04
C GLN A 205 -3.29 17.22 -10.10
N VAL A 206 -3.90 17.40 -11.27
CA VAL A 206 -5.34 17.18 -11.44
C VAL A 206 -5.54 15.82 -12.09
N LEU A 207 -6.30 14.95 -11.43
CA LEU A 207 -6.67 13.62 -11.89
C LEU A 207 -8.20 13.46 -11.87
N PRO A 208 -8.89 13.72 -12.99
CA PRO A 208 -10.35 13.66 -13.06
C PRO A 208 -10.94 12.30 -12.69
N LEU A 209 -12.16 12.30 -12.14
CA LEU A 209 -12.89 11.08 -11.77
C LEU A 209 -13.24 10.20 -12.98
N ASP A 210 -13.42 10.83 -14.14
CA ASP A 210 -13.73 10.23 -15.44
C ASP A 210 -12.47 9.95 -16.28
N ALA A 211 -11.27 10.17 -15.72
CA ALA A 211 -10.02 9.90 -16.42
C ALA A 211 -9.90 8.42 -16.82
N THR A 212 -9.23 8.18 -17.94
CA THR A 212 -8.95 6.86 -18.46
C THR A 212 -7.91 6.13 -17.62
N ASP A 213 -7.91 4.79 -17.67
CA ASP A 213 -6.93 3.98 -16.96
C ASP A 213 -5.49 4.38 -17.31
N ALA A 214 -5.24 4.76 -18.57
CA ALA A 214 -3.94 5.24 -19.04
C ALA A 214 -3.53 6.55 -18.38
N GLU A 215 -4.46 7.50 -18.23
CA GLU A 215 -4.20 8.78 -17.55
C GLU A 215 -3.93 8.60 -16.05
N TYR A 216 -4.70 7.73 -15.37
CA TYR A 216 -4.40 7.36 -13.98
C TYR A 216 -3.00 6.78 -13.84
N VAL A 217 -2.65 5.82 -14.70
CA VAL A 217 -1.35 5.16 -14.66
C VAL A 217 -0.23 6.15 -14.92
N GLN A 218 -0.36 6.99 -15.95
CA GLN A 218 0.64 7.98 -16.31
C GLN A 218 0.85 9.01 -15.21
N LEU A 219 -0.24 9.55 -14.65
CA LEU A 219 -0.17 10.57 -13.61
C LEU A 219 0.44 10.00 -12.32
N LEU A 220 -0.04 8.84 -11.85
CA LEU A 220 0.51 8.20 -10.66
C LEU A 220 1.99 7.84 -10.84
N ALA A 221 2.36 7.24 -11.97
CA ALA A 221 3.74 6.84 -12.24
C ALA A 221 4.70 8.03 -12.39
N SER A 222 4.24 9.17 -12.91
CA SER A 222 5.03 10.40 -13.06
C SER A 222 4.92 11.38 -11.88
N SER A 223 4.12 11.06 -10.87
CA SER A 223 3.95 11.88 -9.67
C SER A 223 5.25 11.99 -8.86
N ASP A 224 5.30 12.98 -7.96
CA ASP A 224 6.42 13.14 -7.02
C ASP A 224 6.32 12.21 -5.79
N ILE A 225 5.31 11.34 -5.72
CA ILE A 225 5.17 10.39 -4.61
C ILE A 225 6.39 9.48 -4.58
N TYR A 226 7.10 9.49 -3.45
CA TYR A 226 8.36 8.80 -3.19
C TYR A 226 9.47 9.07 -4.22
N LYS A 227 9.53 10.30 -4.76
CA LYS A 227 10.57 10.71 -5.72
C LYS A 227 12.00 10.48 -5.20
N GLU A 228 12.23 10.68 -3.91
CA GLU A 228 13.55 10.53 -3.27
C GLU A 228 14.03 9.07 -3.26
N SER A 229 13.11 8.11 -3.28
CA SER A 229 13.41 6.68 -3.29
C SER A 229 13.95 6.19 -4.63
N ARG A 230 13.86 7.02 -5.69
CA ARG A 230 14.37 6.73 -7.04
C ARG A 230 13.90 5.36 -7.55
N PHE A 231 12.61 5.09 -7.39
CA PHE A 231 12.01 3.90 -7.97
C PHE A 231 12.11 3.91 -9.48
N ASP A 232 12.41 2.75 -10.05
CA ASP A 232 12.43 2.58 -11.50
C ASP A 232 11.06 2.93 -12.09
N GLU A 233 11.06 3.58 -13.25
CA GLU A 233 9.84 4.00 -13.92
C GLU A 233 8.91 2.83 -14.23
N ASP A 234 9.46 1.70 -14.66
CA ASP A 234 8.73 0.45 -14.88
C ASP A 234 8.03 -0.05 -13.62
N PHE A 235 8.68 0.04 -12.45
CA PHE A 235 8.08 -0.37 -11.19
C PHE A 235 6.89 0.52 -10.85
N ARG A 236 7.05 1.84 -10.98
CA ARG A 236 5.98 2.82 -10.74
C ARG A 236 4.79 2.59 -11.68
N HIS A 237 5.04 2.36 -12.97
CA HIS A 237 4.01 2.06 -13.95
C HIS A 237 3.26 0.76 -13.65
N LYS A 238 3.98 -0.34 -13.36
CA LYS A 238 3.35 -1.64 -13.06
C LYS A 238 2.49 -1.57 -11.80
N THR A 239 2.99 -0.91 -10.75
CA THR A 239 2.24 -0.70 -9.51
C THR A 239 0.98 0.12 -9.76
N ALA A 240 1.07 1.23 -10.49
CA ALA A 240 -0.09 2.05 -10.83
C ALA A 240 -1.11 1.25 -11.67
N ASN A 241 -0.64 0.56 -12.71
CA ASN A 241 -1.48 -0.23 -13.61
C ASN A 241 -2.26 -1.32 -12.86
N TYR A 242 -1.58 -2.07 -12.00
CA TYR A 242 -2.22 -3.09 -11.18
C TYR A 242 -3.33 -2.49 -10.29
N ILE A 243 -3.04 -1.37 -9.60
CA ILE A 243 -4.00 -0.74 -8.69
C ILE A 243 -5.23 -0.22 -9.43
N VAL A 244 -5.02 0.45 -10.57
CA VAL A 244 -6.11 0.99 -11.40
C VAL A 244 -6.97 -0.13 -11.96
N GLN A 245 -6.36 -1.21 -12.50
CA GLN A 245 -7.11 -2.37 -12.98
C GLN A 245 -7.94 -3.03 -11.89
N GLN A 246 -7.38 -3.20 -10.69
CA GLN A 246 -8.13 -3.77 -9.56
C GLN A 246 -9.28 -2.86 -9.12
N ALA A 247 -9.07 -1.55 -9.10
CA ALA A 247 -10.15 -0.60 -8.80
C ALA A 247 -11.24 -0.63 -9.87
N ARG A 248 -10.88 -0.67 -11.15
CA ARG A 248 -11.82 -0.77 -12.27
C ARG A 248 -12.65 -2.04 -12.22
N GLN A 249 -12.02 -3.18 -11.93
CA GLN A 249 -12.72 -4.46 -11.78
C GLN A 249 -13.76 -4.41 -10.65
N ARG A 250 -13.41 -3.79 -9.51
CA ARG A 250 -14.38 -3.61 -8.41
C ARG A 250 -15.51 -2.67 -8.79
N HIS A 251 -15.20 -1.52 -9.39
CA HIS A 251 -16.19 -0.54 -9.80
C HIS A 251 -17.19 -1.13 -10.80
N ALA A 252 -16.69 -1.83 -11.85
CA ALA A 252 -17.53 -2.47 -12.86
C ALA A 252 -18.42 -3.59 -12.30
N SER A 253 -18.07 -4.17 -11.15
CA SER A 253 -18.91 -5.18 -10.48
C SER A 253 -20.11 -4.58 -9.75
N GLN A 254 -20.07 -3.27 -9.47
CA GLN A 254 -21.09 -2.57 -8.67
C GLN A 254 -21.84 -1.51 -9.49
N PHE A 255 -21.19 -0.92 -10.49
CA PHE A 255 -21.69 0.20 -11.25
C PHE A 255 -21.51 -0.04 -12.76
N GLN A 256 -22.46 0.45 -13.54
CA GLN A 256 -22.37 0.45 -15.01
C GLN A 256 -21.60 1.66 -15.56
N SER A 257 -21.25 2.62 -14.69
CA SER A 257 -20.51 3.82 -15.05
C SER A 257 -19.02 3.53 -15.24
N SER A 258 -18.34 4.37 -16.02
CA SER A 258 -16.88 4.42 -16.08
C SER A 258 -16.29 5.50 -15.16
N VAL A 259 -17.12 6.31 -14.50
CA VAL A 259 -16.69 7.40 -13.62
C VAL A 259 -16.59 6.87 -12.19
N PHE A 260 -15.41 6.99 -11.57
CA PHE A 260 -15.23 6.58 -10.19
C PHE A 260 -15.97 7.50 -9.21
N LEU A 261 -16.45 6.93 -8.12
CA LEU A 261 -16.87 7.72 -6.96
C LEU A 261 -15.64 8.33 -6.29
N LYS A 262 -15.80 9.49 -5.65
CA LYS A 262 -14.68 10.23 -5.06
C LYS A 262 -13.86 9.42 -4.06
N TYR A 263 -14.51 8.61 -3.23
CA TYR A 263 -13.82 7.72 -2.31
C TYR A 263 -13.09 6.56 -3.00
N GLU A 264 -13.52 6.11 -4.20
CA GLU A 264 -12.82 5.10 -4.98
C GLU A 264 -11.58 5.69 -5.63
N TRP A 265 -11.72 6.88 -6.22
CA TRP A 265 -10.61 7.68 -6.73
C TRP A 265 -9.55 7.90 -5.66
N ARG A 266 -9.97 8.32 -4.45
CA ARG A 266 -9.03 8.55 -3.35
C ARG A 266 -8.33 7.26 -2.95
N ASN A 267 -9.08 6.17 -2.86
CA ASN A 267 -8.54 4.85 -2.55
C ASN A 267 -7.51 4.36 -3.59
N ILE A 268 -7.66 4.72 -4.88
CA ILE A 268 -6.63 4.44 -5.90
C ILE A 268 -5.32 5.15 -5.54
N VAL A 269 -5.37 6.46 -5.27
CA VAL A 269 -4.20 7.28 -4.91
C VAL A 269 -3.55 6.77 -3.62
N GLU A 270 -4.34 6.48 -2.58
CA GLU A 270 -3.81 5.98 -1.30
C GLU A 270 -3.21 4.58 -1.40
N ASN A 271 -3.79 3.68 -2.21
CA ASN A 271 -3.18 2.38 -2.45
C ASN A 271 -1.86 2.52 -3.19
N TYR A 272 -1.74 3.47 -4.12
CA TYR A 272 -0.48 3.73 -4.82
C TYR A 272 0.58 4.21 -3.84
N LEU A 273 0.26 5.22 -3.02
CA LEU A 273 1.11 5.69 -1.93
C LEU A 273 1.55 4.54 -1.01
N LEU A 274 0.62 3.71 -0.55
CA LEU A 274 0.91 2.62 0.38
C LEU A 274 1.85 1.58 -0.22
N ASN A 275 1.65 1.19 -1.49
CA ASN A 275 2.55 0.23 -2.15
C ASN A 275 3.97 0.79 -2.30
N LEU A 276 4.10 2.06 -2.67
CA LEU A 276 5.42 2.71 -2.73
C LEU A 276 6.09 2.81 -1.35
N ALA A 277 5.32 3.11 -0.31
CA ALA A 277 5.82 3.19 1.05
C ALA A 277 6.34 1.84 1.57
N ILE A 278 5.58 0.75 1.33
CA ILE A 278 5.97 -0.61 1.69
C ILE A 278 7.26 -1.00 0.98
N GLU A 279 7.36 -0.76 -0.32
CA GLU A 279 8.58 -1.03 -1.08
C GLU A 279 9.77 -0.21 -0.56
N ASN A 280 9.58 1.08 -0.27
CA ASN A 280 10.64 1.94 0.29
C ASN A 280 11.16 1.40 1.62
N GLN A 281 10.23 1.01 2.51
CA GLN A 281 10.55 0.42 3.80
C GLN A 281 11.31 -0.90 3.62
N CYS A 282 10.85 -1.78 2.73
CA CYS A 282 11.50 -3.06 2.46
C CYS A 282 12.92 -2.88 1.92
N ARG A 283 13.13 -1.98 0.96
CA ARG A 283 14.47 -1.67 0.43
C ARG A 283 15.40 -1.15 1.51
N TYR A 284 14.91 -0.28 2.39
CA TYR A 284 15.69 0.26 3.49
C TYR A 284 16.08 -0.84 4.49
N GLU A 285 15.12 -1.59 5.01
CA GLU A 285 15.38 -2.66 5.98
C GLU A 285 16.27 -3.76 5.40
N PHE A 286 16.06 -4.12 4.14
CA PHE A 286 16.94 -5.05 3.43
C PHE A 286 18.38 -4.53 3.40
N LYS A 287 18.58 -3.26 3.03
CA LYS A 287 19.92 -2.64 3.02
C LYS A 287 20.55 -2.66 4.42
N VAL A 288 19.80 -2.33 5.46
CA VAL A 288 20.28 -2.36 6.86
C VAL A 288 20.69 -3.77 7.26
N LYS A 289 19.84 -4.78 7.02
CA LYS A 289 20.13 -6.18 7.36
C LYS A 289 21.36 -6.70 6.60
N ILE A 290 21.45 -6.46 5.29
CA ILE A 290 22.60 -6.86 4.48
C ILE A 290 23.88 -6.17 4.95
N SER A 291 23.83 -4.87 5.27
CA SER A 291 24.96 -4.15 5.84
C SER A 291 25.38 -4.69 7.21
N GLY A 292 24.42 -5.05 8.07
CA GLY A 292 24.68 -5.70 9.37
C GLY A 292 25.38 -7.05 9.22
N LEU A 293 24.90 -7.90 8.31
CA LEU A 293 25.52 -9.19 7.99
C LEU A 293 26.97 -9.04 7.49
N LYS A 294 27.25 -8.00 6.70
CA LYS A 294 28.61 -7.69 6.23
C LYS A 294 29.53 -7.19 7.35
N LYS A 295 29.01 -6.47 8.35
CA LYS A 295 29.80 -5.99 9.51
C LYS A 295 30.17 -7.13 10.45
N LEU A 296 29.22 -8.01 10.78
CA LEU A 296 29.47 -9.21 11.59
C LEU A 296 30.50 -10.16 10.97
N LYS A 297 30.57 -10.20 9.63
CA LYS A 297 31.63 -10.91 8.87
C LYS A 297 33.03 -10.36 9.16
N HIS A 298 33.17 -9.08 9.54
CA HIS A 298 34.45 -8.43 9.75
C HIS A 298 34.96 -8.54 11.19
N GLU A 299 34.07 -8.72 12.17
CA GLU A 299 34.37 -8.66 13.62
C GLU A 299 34.58 -10.03 14.29
N GLY A 300 34.67 -11.13 13.53
CA GLY A 300 35.23 -12.40 14.01
C GLY A 300 34.71 -12.92 15.36
N THR A 301 33.44 -12.69 15.71
CA THR A 301 32.94 -13.00 17.05
C THR A 301 32.19 -14.34 17.08
N GLN A 302 32.69 -15.25 17.90
CA GLN A 302 32.06 -16.52 18.26
C GLN A 302 30.84 -16.26 19.17
N ARG A 303 29.63 -16.33 18.64
CA ARG A 303 28.41 -16.67 19.40
C ARG A 303 27.33 -17.19 18.45
N GLU A 304 26.83 -18.40 18.79
CA GLU A 304 25.61 -19.15 18.40
C GLU A 304 24.68 -18.59 17.29
N GLU A 305 24.03 -19.36 16.40
CA GLU A 305 24.16 -20.77 15.98
C GLU A 305 23.32 -21.01 14.68
N VAL A 306 23.67 -22.08 13.96
CA VAL A 306 22.96 -22.84 12.90
C VAL A 306 22.87 -22.31 11.45
N LEU A 307 22.58 -21.04 11.12
CA LEU A 307 22.61 -20.58 9.70
C LEU A 307 23.93 -19.91 9.29
N TYR A 308 24.67 -19.39 10.26
CA TYR A 308 25.81 -18.48 10.04
C TYR A 308 27.14 -19.20 9.73
N LYS A 309 27.31 -20.47 10.09
CA LYS A 309 28.58 -21.21 9.91
C LYS A 309 28.90 -21.58 8.45
N LYS A 310 27.93 -21.63 7.53
CA LYS A 310 28.20 -21.86 6.10
C LYS A 310 28.67 -20.60 5.36
N ALA A 311 28.34 -19.41 5.86
CA ALA A 311 28.72 -18.15 5.22
C ALA A 311 30.10 -17.61 5.67
N LEU A 312 30.54 -17.93 6.90
CA LEU A 312 31.77 -17.38 7.47
C LEU A 312 33.07 -18.10 7.06
N LYS A 313 33.00 -19.37 6.60
CA LYS A 313 34.23 -20.15 6.38
C LYS A 313 34.91 -19.94 5.04
N ASN A 314 34.28 -19.25 4.11
CA ASN A 314 34.83 -18.92 2.81
C ASN A 314 34.58 -17.43 2.56
N ARG A 315 35.42 -16.78 1.75
CA ARG A 315 35.19 -15.44 1.18
C ARG A 315 33.95 -15.40 0.26
N ILE A 316 32.83 -15.97 0.68
CA ILE A 316 31.61 -16.08 -0.09
C ILE A 316 30.92 -14.72 -0.01
N GLU A 317 30.82 -14.07 -1.16
CA GLU A 317 29.79 -13.06 -1.44
C GLU A 317 28.45 -13.62 -0.96
N LEU A 318 27.63 -12.81 -0.27
CA LEU A 318 26.28 -13.26 0.12
C LEU A 318 25.60 -13.87 -1.11
N THR A 319 25.29 -15.16 -1.03
CA THR A 319 24.66 -15.88 -2.14
C THR A 319 23.30 -15.25 -2.39
N ASP A 320 22.83 -15.33 -3.63
CA ASP A 320 21.54 -14.76 -4.00
C ASP A 320 20.38 -15.44 -3.25
N GLU A 321 20.55 -16.71 -2.87
CA GLU A 321 19.63 -17.43 -1.99
C GLU A 321 19.51 -16.77 -0.60
N VAL A 322 20.64 -16.42 0.04
CA VAL A 322 20.59 -15.75 1.34
C VAL A 322 19.98 -14.35 1.21
N LYS A 323 20.32 -13.60 0.15
CA LYS A 323 19.68 -12.29 -0.11
C LYS A 323 18.18 -12.46 -0.30
N PHE A 324 17.75 -13.48 -1.04
CA PHE A 324 16.33 -13.77 -1.27
C PHE A 324 15.60 -14.09 0.04
N GLN A 325 16.19 -14.92 0.91
CA GLN A 325 15.61 -15.23 2.22
C GLN A 325 15.50 -14.00 3.13
N VAL A 326 16.54 -13.16 3.18
CA VAL A 326 16.51 -11.89 3.93
C VAL A 326 15.42 -10.97 3.38
N TRP A 327 15.28 -10.88 2.06
CA TRP A 327 14.23 -10.10 1.42
C TRP A 327 12.83 -10.61 1.81
N GLN A 328 12.58 -11.92 1.74
CA GLN A 328 11.31 -12.52 2.15
C GLN A 328 11.00 -12.29 3.64
N GLU A 329 12.01 -12.31 4.49
CA GLU A 329 11.87 -12.02 5.92
C GLU A 329 11.51 -10.54 6.16
N VAL A 330 12.19 -9.62 5.47
CA VAL A 330 11.89 -8.18 5.53
C VAL A 330 10.46 -7.90 5.09
N GLN A 331 10.05 -8.43 3.93
CA GLN A 331 8.68 -8.25 3.44
C GLN A 331 7.66 -8.73 4.47
N ARG A 332 7.81 -9.95 4.99
CA ARG A 332 6.93 -10.50 6.04
C ARG A 332 6.89 -9.63 7.29
N SER A 333 8.03 -9.09 7.73
CA SER A 333 8.10 -8.20 8.89
C SER A 333 7.34 -6.89 8.65
N VAL A 334 7.55 -6.26 7.49
CA VAL A 334 6.86 -5.02 7.11
C VAL A 334 5.36 -5.23 7.03
N TYR A 335 4.88 -6.30 6.35
CA TYR A 335 3.45 -6.61 6.28
C TYR A 335 2.84 -6.90 7.67
N ARG A 336 3.55 -7.66 8.52
CA ARG A 336 3.11 -7.93 9.90
C ARG A 336 2.96 -6.64 10.71
N SER A 337 3.90 -5.70 10.57
CA SER A 337 3.85 -4.41 11.27
C SER A 337 2.64 -3.56 10.87
N LEU A 338 2.09 -3.79 9.67
CA LEU A 338 0.91 -3.10 9.16
C LEU A 338 -0.41 -3.82 9.49
N GLY A 339 -0.38 -4.88 10.32
CA GLY A 339 -1.57 -5.66 10.67
C GLY A 339 -2.12 -6.51 9.53
N SER A 340 -1.30 -6.79 8.51
CA SER A 340 -1.64 -7.68 7.40
C SER A 340 -0.95 -9.03 7.60
N VAL A 341 -1.67 -10.00 8.18
CA VAL A 341 -1.28 -11.41 8.23
C VAL A 341 -2.44 -12.24 7.71
#